data_AF-A0A087TTG3-F1
#
_entry.id   AF-A0A087TTG3-F1
#
_cell.length_a   1.000
_cell.length_b   1.000
_cell.length_c   1.000
_cell.angle_alpha   90.00
_cell.angle_beta   90.00
_cell.angle_gamma   90.00
#
_symmetry.space_group_name_H-M   'P 1'
#
loop_
_entity.id
_entity.type
_entity.pdbx_description
1 polymer ?
#
loop_
_entity_poly.entity_id
_entity_poly.type
_entity_poly.pdbx_seq_one_letter_code
_entity_poly.pdbx_strand_id
1 'polypeptide(L)'
;MEEAVHVDQDKIRKLYATLISFCRISNPHTLWDKYKKSMVEDILWRLQRVHAHMTFNDHIHNVALIIIENKVLTMVGKKLQDFGMLSPRRPDDSYFNDKIA
;
A
#
# COMPACT_ATOMS: atom_id res chain seq x y z
N MET A 1 -12.03 13.21 -13.43
CA MET A 1 -12.42 11.81 -13.11
C MET A 1 -11.25 11.05 -12.46
N GLU A 2 -10.00 11.32 -12.85
CA GLU A 2 -8.78 10.70 -12.29
C GLU A 2 -8.60 10.89 -10.77
N GLU A 3 -8.87 12.10 -10.25
CA GLU A 3 -8.77 12.38 -8.81
C GLU A 3 -9.72 11.53 -7.95
N ALA A 4 -10.89 11.15 -8.50
CA ALA A 4 -11.89 10.38 -7.78
C ALA A 4 -11.44 8.93 -7.56
N VAL A 5 -10.75 8.35 -8.54
CA VAL A 5 -10.18 7.00 -8.46
C VAL A 5 -9.03 7.01 -7.45
N HIS A 6 -8.12 7.97 -7.47
CA HIS A 6 -7.03 8.02 -6.48
C HIS A 6 -7.53 8.11 -5.02
N VAL A 7 -8.58 8.90 -4.78
CA VAL A 7 -9.16 9.11 -3.45
C VAL A 7 -9.84 7.86 -2.88
N ASP A 8 -10.37 6.97 -3.73
CA ASP A 8 -11.05 5.75 -3.28
C ASP A 8 -10.03 4.71 -2.76
N GLN A 9 -8.97 4.44 -3.52
CA GLN A 9 -7.92 3.49 -3.13
C GLN A 9 -7.16 3.91 -1.86
N ASP A 10 -6.89 5.21 -1.68
CA ASP A 10 -6.25 5.68 -0.45
C ASP A 10 -7.15 5.50 0.78
N LYS A 11 -8.47 5.68 0.63
CA LYS A 11 -9.44 5.41 1.71
C LYS A 11 -9.44 3.93 2.08
N ILE A 12 -9.38 3.02 1.11
CA ILE A 12 -9.29 1.57 1.36
C ILE A 12 -7.99 1.25 2.12
N ARG A 13 -6.85 1.80 1.70
CA ARG A 13 -5.56 1.63 2.41
C ARG A 13 -5.62 2.19 3.83
N LYS A 14 -6.24 3.35 4.03
CA LYS A 14 -6.42 3.97 5.35
C LYS A 14 -7.32 3.11 6.25
N LEU A 15 -8.44 2.60 5.72
CA LEU A 15 -9.33 1.70 6.43
C LEU A 15 -8.58 0.44 6.89
N TYR A 16 -7.81 -0.18 5.98
CA TYR A 16 -6.98 -1.33 6.31
C TYR A 16 -5.98 -1.01 7.44
N ALA A 17 -5.25 0.11 7.33
CA ALA A 17 -4.33 0.57 8.37
C ALA A 17 -5.01 0.77 9.73
N THR A 18 -6.22 1.33 9.75
CA THR A 18 -7.02 1.47 10.97
C THR A 18 -7.43 0.11 11.54
N LEU A 19 -7.93 -0.81 10.71
CA LEU A 19 -8.34 -2.14 11.16
C LEU A 19 -7.18 -2.90 11.80
N ILE A 20 -6.00 -2.91 11.19
CA ILE A 20 -4.83 -3.60 11.76
C ILE A 20 -4.34 -2.92 13.05
N SER A 21 -4.39 -1.59 13.11
CA SER A 21 -3.90 -0.82 14.26
C SER A 21 -4.78 -0.97 15.50
N PHE A 22 -6.11 -1.02 15.32
CA PHE A 22 -7.06 -0.88 16.43
C PHE A 22 -8.04 -2.05 16.61
N CYS A 23 -8.30 -2.86 15.58
CA CYS A 23 -9.35 -3.87 15.62
C CYS A 23 -8.86 -5.30 15.94
N ARG A 24 -7.58 -5.47 16.33
CA ARG A 24 -6.97 -6.77 16.68
C ARG A 24 -7.33 -7.88 15.68
N ILE A 25 -7.08 -7.64 14.39
CA ILE A 25 -7.38 -8.62 13.34
C ILE A 25 -6.55 -9.89 13.58
N SER A 26 -7.21 -11.05 13.64
CA SER A 26 -6.55 -12.34 13.88
C SER A 26 -5.67 -12.79 12.71
N ASN A 27 -6.00 -12.39 11.47
CA ASN A 27 -5.22 -12.70 10.29
C ASN A 27 -5.21 -11.53 9.28
N PRO A 28 -4.30 -10.56 9.43
CA PRO A 28 -4.20 -9.43 8.50
C PRO A 28 -3.78 -9.86 7.09
N HIS A 29 -3.01 -10.94 6.95
CA HIS A 29 -2.59 -11.46 5.63
C HIS A 29 -3.77 -11.88 4.76
N THR A 30 -4.76 -12.58 5.32
CA THR A 30 -5.96 -12.97 4.57
C THR A 30 -6.74 -11.76 4.08
N LEU A 31 -6.84 -10.72 4.92
CA LEU A 31 -7.53 -9.49 4.54
C LEU A 31 -6.78 -8.75 3.43
N TRP A 32 -5.45 -8.68 3.54
CA TRP A 32 -4.59 -8.15 2.48
C TRP A 32 -4.76 -8.91 1.17
N ASP A 33 -4.65 -10.23 1.15
CA ASP A 33 -4.73 -11.01 -0.09
C ASP A 33 -6.09 -10.85 -0.79
N LYS A 34 -7.16 -10.68 -0.02
CA LYS A 34 -8.51 -10.46 -0.54
C LYS A 34 -8.68 -9.09 -1.20
N TYR A 35 -8.06 -8.04 -0.67
CA TYR A 35 -8.31 -6.64 -1.08
C TYR A 35 -7.10 -5.93 -1.71
N LYS A 36 -5.93 -6.57 -1.80
CA LYS A 36 -4.70 -5.94 -2.29
C LYS A 36 -4.82 -5.38 -3.71
N LYS A 37 -5.60 -6.03 -4.59
CA LYS A 37 -5.84 -5.52 -5.96
C LYS A 37 -6.51 -4.15 -5.92
N SER A 38 -7.60 -4.02 -5.17
CA SER A 38 -8.29 -2.75 -4.99
C SER A 38 -7.41 -1.70 -4.32
N MET A 39 -6.48 -2.08 -3.43
CA MET A 39 -5.57 -1.13 -2.78
C MET A 39 -4.45 -0.61 -3.68
N VAL A 40 -4.20 -1.22 -4.85
CA VAL A 40 -3.05 -0.88 -5.69
C VAL A 40 -3.42 -0.44 -7.10
N GLU A 41 -4.71 -0.36 -7.42
CA GLU A 41 -5.18 0.08 -8.74
C GLU A 41 -4.65 1.48 -9.07
N ASP A 42 -4.79 2.46 -8.18
CA ASP A 42 -4.24 3.81 -8.43
C ASP A 42 -2.72 3.80 -8.66
N ILE A 43 -1.96 2.95 -7.96
CA ILE A 43 -0.52 2.77 -8.15
C ILE A 43 -0.22 2.18 -9.53
N LEU A 44 -0.93 1.13 -9.94
CA LEU A 44 -0.79 0.51 -11.26
C LEU A 44 -1.08 1.53 -12.37
N TRP A 45 -2.19 2.26 -12.26
CA TRP A 45 -2.58 3.28 -13.24
C TRP A 45 -1.51 4.36 -13.38
N ARG A 46 -0.93 4.85 -12.27
CA ARG A 46 0.16 5.83 -12.31
C ARG A 46 1.41 5.27 -13.01
N LEU A 47 1.78 4.02 -12.72
CA LEU A 47 2.94 3.39 -13.36
C LEU A 47 2.71 3.13 -14.85
N GLN A 48 1.47 2.81 -15.25
CA GLN A 48 1.12 2.61 -16.66
C GLN A 48 1.28 3.87 -17.52
N ARG A 49 1.22 5.07 -16.92
CA ARG A 49 1.52 6.33 -17.61
C ARG A 49 2.99 6.44 -18.05
N VAL A 50 3.89 5.76 -17.36
CA VAL A 50 5.33 5.72 -17.66
C VAL A 50 5.70 4.43 -18.41
N HIS A 51 5.02 3.33 -18.09
CA HIS A 51 5.28 1.99 -18.58
C HIS A 51 3.97 1.31 -18.99
N ALA A 52 3.51 1.52 -20.23
CA ALA A 52 2.19 1.09 -20.71
C ALA A 52 1.89 -0.41 -20.54
N HIS A 53 2.91 -1.27 -20.53
CA HIS A 53 2.78 -2.72 -20.36
C HIS A 53 2.89 -3.19 -18.90
N MET A 54 2.90 -2.27 -17.93
CA MET A 54 2.93 -2.60 -16.51
C MET A 54 1.64 -3.36 -16.13
N THR A 55 1.80 -4.46 -15.40
CA THR A 55 0.72 -5.25 -14.82
C THR A 55 0.93 -5.43 -13.32
N PHE A 56 -0.09 -5.93 -12.61
CA PHE A 56 0.07 -6.30 -11.19
C PHE A 56 1.30 -7.19 -10.98
N ASN A 57 2.15 -6.80 -10.04
CA ASN A 57 3.37 -7.50 -9.68
C ASN A 57 3.73 -7.21 -8.22
N ASP A 58 4.76 -7.88 -7.70
CA ASP A 58 5.18 -7.73 -6.31
C ASP A 58 5.65 -6.32 -5.97
N HIS A 59 6.20 -5.60 -6.94
CA HIS A 59 6.64 -4.22 -6.75
C HIS A 59 5.46 -3.28 -6.42
N ILE A 60 4.37 -3.38 -7.17
CA ILE A 60 3.15 -2.59 -6.94
C ILE A 60 2.54 -2.89 -5.57
N HIS A 61 2.47 -4.18 -5.21
CA HIS A 61 2.02 -4.60 -3.88
C HIS A 61 2.92 -4.04 -2.77
N ASN A 62 4.24 -4.06 -2.99
CA ASN A 62 5.21 -3.54 -2.05
C ASN A 62 5.07 -2.02 -1.83
N VAL A 63 4.83 -1.23 -2.89
CA VAL A 63 4.55 0.21 -2.77
C VAL A 63 3.33 0.46 -1.90
N ALA A 64 2.25 -0.31 -2.08
CA ALA A 64 1.08 -0.19 -1.22
C ALA A 64 1.37 -0.58 0.24
N LEU A 65 2.17 -1.62 0.49
CA LEU A 65 2.60 -1.98 1.85
C LEU A 65 3.42 -0.86 2.52
N ILE A 66 4.29 -0.16 1.78
CA ILE A 66 5.03 1.01 2.30
C ILE A 66 4.06 2.12 2.70
N ILE A 67 3.09 2.44 1.85
CA ILE A 67 2.08 3.48 2.12
C ILE A 67 1.26 3.12 3.37
N ILE A 68 0.81 1.88 3.48
CA ILE A 68 0.06 1.39 4.63
C ILE A 68 0.93 1.43 5.89
N GLU A 69 2.17 0.97 5.83
CA GLU A 69 3.08 0.98 6.98
C GLU A 69 3.33 2.41 7.49
N ASN A 70 3.54 3.37 6.58
CA ASN A 70 3.69 4.77 6.98
C ASN A 70 2.44 5.29 7.68
N LYS A 71 1.24 4.93 7.22
CA LYS A 71 -0.01 5.29 7.90
C LYS A 71 -0.10 4.65 9.30
N VAL A 72 0.29 3.39 9.46
CA VAL A 72 0.31 2.71 10.78
C VAL A 72 1.33 3.36 11.71
N LEU A 73 2.53 3.64 11.23
CA LEU A 73 3.56 4.35 12.00
C LEU A 73 3.06 5.70 12.50
N THR A 74 2.37 6.47 11.65
CA THR A 74 1.73 7.73 12.06
C THR A 74 0.62 7.54 13.10
N MET A 75 -0.19 6.48 12.98
CA MET A 75 -1.32 6.26 13.89
C MET A 75 -0.90 5.75 15.27
N VAL A 76 0.04 4.81 15.33
CA VAL A 76 0.34 4.04 16.55
C VAL A 76 1.83 3.82 16.82
N GLY A 77 2.72 4.38 15.99
CA GLY A 77 4.18 4.29 16.20
C GLY A 77 4.77 2.89 16.00
N LYS A 78 4.03 1.99 15.34
CA LYS A 78 4.41 0.59 15.12
C LYS A 78 4.52 0.25 13.64
N LYS A 79 5.30 -0.77 13.32
CA LYS A 79 5.47 -1.31 11.97
C LYS A 79 4.44 -2.39 11.68
N LEU A 80 4.26 -2.74 10.40
CA LEU A 80 3.32 -3.80 10.01
C LEU A 80 3.65 -5.15 10.65
N GLN A 81 4.95 -5.46 10.78
CA GLN A 81 5.43 -6.68 11.44
C GLN A 81 4.93 -6.83 12.89
N ASP A 82 4.71 -5.73 13.62
CA ASP A 82 4.25 -5.75 15.00
C ASP A 82 2.79 -6.23 15.13
N PHE A 83 2.07 -6.28 14.00
CA PHE A 83 0.71 -6.81 13.88
C PHE A 83 0.68 -8.18 13.19
N GLY A 84 1.83 -8.82 13.00
CA GLY A 84 1.92 -10.09 12.27
C GLY A 84 1.56 -9.96 10.79
N MET A 85 1.93 -8.84 10.18
CA MET A 85 1.72 -8.54 8.76
C MET A 85 3.06 -8.52 7.99
N LEU A 86 3.00 -8.63 6.66
CA LEU A 86 4.16 -8.52 5.76
C LEU A 86 4.93 -7.21 6.00
N SER A 87 6.26 -7.32 6.12
CA SER A 87 7.16 -6.17 6.17
C SER A 87 7.47 -5.68 4.75
N PRO A 88 7.27 -4.40 4.44
CA PRO A 88 7.58 -3.87 3.12
C PRO A 88 9.09 -3.85 2.88
N ARG A 89 9.49 -4.16 1.65
CA ARG A 89 10.86 -4.00 1.16
C ARG A 89 11.06 -2.53 0.79
N ARG A 90 11.67 -1.76 1.68
CA ARG A 90 12.11 -0.40 1.34
C ARG A 90 13.37 -0.54 0.48
N PRO A 91 13.33 -0.14 -0.80
CA PRO A 91 14.56 -0.03 -1.56
C PRO A 91 15.45 1.00 -0.86
N ASP A 92 16.77 0.77 -0.83
CA ASP A 92 17.71 1.82 -0.44
C ASP A 92 17.32 3.11 -1.18
N ASP A 93 17.24 4.23 -0.47
CA ASP A 93 16.66 5.53 -0.88
C ASP A 93 17.19 6.10 -2.23
N SER A 94 18.13 5.42 -2.89
CA SER A 94 18.81 5.83 -4.11
C SER A 94 18.00 5.65 -5.41
N TYR A 95 16.84 4.99 -5.42
CA TYR A 95 16.09 4.71 -6.67
C TYR A 95 14.72 5.41 -6.81
N PHE A 96 14.19 6.01 -5.75
CA PHE A 96 12.78 6.42 -5.72
C PHE A 96 12.53 7.93 -5.81
N ASN A 97 13.58 8.75 -5.74
CA ASN A 97 13.41 10.20 -5.76
C ASN A 97 13.13 10.77 -7.17
N ASP A 98 13.36 9.99 -8.25
CA ASP A 98 13.36 10.53 -9.62
C ASP A 98 12.10 10.26 -10.45
N LYS A 99 11.08 9.55 -9.94
CA LYS A 99 9.92 9.17 -10.77
C LYS A 99 8.53 9.46 -10.20
N ILE A 100 8.44 10.07 -9.02
CA ILE A 100 7.15 10.48 -8.45
C ILE A 100 7.26 11.89 -7.83
N ALA A 101 7.72 12.84 -8.66
CA ALA A 101 7.49 14.27 -8.46
C ALA A 101 6.69 14.79 -9.66
#